data_AF-A0A1E3GJQ0-F1
#
_entry.id   AF-A0A1E3GJQ0-F1
#
_cell.length_a   1.000
_cell.length_b   1.000
_cell.length_c   1.000
_cell.angle_alpha   90.00
_cell.angle_beta   90.00
_cell.angle_gamma   90.00
#
_symmetry.space_group_name_H-M   'P 1'
#
loop_
_entity.id
_entity.type
_entity.pdbx_description
1 polymer ?
#
loop_
_entity_poly.entity_id
_entity_poly.type
_entity_poly.pdbx_seq_one_letter_code
_entity_poly.pdbx_strand_id
1 'polypeptide(L)' 'MLLKIKDVCRILKTSRNTIYALQKKDPNFPKPIKFGDQKQGRVFYRESEIKDWVLSLNPSDSELEDGK' A
#
# COMPACT_ATOMS: atom_id res chain seq x y z
N MET A 1 -1.80 10.58 3.60
CA MET A 1 -2.36 10.87 2.25
C MET A 1 -3.05 9.64 1.64
N LEU A 2 -3.83 9.78 0.57
CA LEU A 2 -4.32 8.64 -0.24
C LEU A 2 -3.41 8.42 -1.45
N LEU A 3 -2.92 7.18 -1.60
CA LEU A 3 -1.99 6.77 -2.65
C LEU A 3 -2.71 5.98 -3.73
N LYS A 4 -2.35 6.20 -4.99
CA LYS A 4 -2.79 5.31 -6.07
C LYS A 4 -1.92 4.06 -6.06
N ILE A 5 -2.40 3.00 -6.70
CA ILE A 5 -1.62 1.76 -6.82
C ILE A 5 -0.22 1.97 -7.43
N LYS A 6 -0.05 2.96 -8.32
CA LYS A 6 1.25 3.30 -8.91
C LYS A 6 2.24 3.85 -7.85
N ASP A 7 1.75 4.67 -6.93
CA ASP A 7 2.58 5.23 -5.84
C ASP A 7 2.97 4.12 -4.86
N VAL A 8 2.02 3.25 -4.51
CA VAL A 8 2.30 2.06 -3.68
C VAL A 8 3.35 1.15 -4.33
N CYS A 9 3.26 0.91 -5.64
CA CYS A 9 4.27 0.15 -6.39
C CYS A 9 5.66 0.80 -6.30
N ARG A 10 5.73 2.14 -6.35
CA ARG A 10 6.99 2.88 -6.25
C ARG A 10 7.61 2.78 -4.85
N ILE A 11 6.79 2.91 -3.80
CA ILE A 11 7.23 2.79 -2.40
C ILE A 11 7.77 1.38 -2.13
N LEU A 12 7.02 0.36 -2.52
CA LEU A 12 7.37 -1.05 -2.29
C LEU A 12 8.34 -1.61 -3.33
N LYS A 13 8.82 -0.78 -4.28
CA LYS A 13 9.68 -1.16 -5.42
C LYS A 13 9.23 -2.44 -6.11
N THR A 14 7.91 -2.59 -6.31
CA THR A 14 7.30 -3.81 -6.82
C THR A 14 6.28 -3.54 -7.91
N SER A 15 5.80 -4.60 -8.56
CA SER A 15 4.82 -4.52 -9.65
C SER A 15 3.38 -4.58 -9.14
N ARG A 16 2.44 -4.02 -9.92
CA ARG A 16 0.99 -4.07 -9.62
C ARG A 16 0.48 -5.49 -9.38
N ASN A 17 0.93 -6.46 -10.18
CA ASN A 17 0.57 -7.87 -10.01
C ASN A 17 1.00 -8.39 -8.64
N THR A 18 2.20 -8.04 -8.18
CA THR A 18 2.70 -8.42 -6.86
C THR A 18 1.86 -7.80 -5.76
N ILE A 19 1.44 -6.53 -5.88
CA ILE A 19 0.52 -5.89 -4.93
C ILE A 19 -0.81 -6.62 -4.83
N TYR A 20 -1.38 -7.07 -5.96
CA TYR A 20 -2.61 -7.87 -5.95
C TYR A 20 -2.41 -9.27 -5.36
N ALA A 21 -1.25 -9.89 -5.60
CA ALA A 21 -0.91 -11.17 -4.99
C ALA A 21 -0.73 -11.03 -3.47
N LEU A 22 -0.08 -9.96 -3.02
CA LEU A 22 0.09 -9.62 -1.60
C LEU A 22 -1.26 -9.44 -0.91
N GLN A 23 -2.18 -8.67 -1.50
CA GLN A 23 -3.54 -8.52 -0.95
C GLN A 23 -4.30 -9.85 -0.77
N LYS A 24 -4.02 -10.85 -1.62
CA LYS A 24 -4.66 -12.17 -1.52
C LYS A 24 -3.95 -13.09 -0.53
N LYS A 25 -2.63 -12.97 -0.41
CA LYS A 25 -1.78 -13.84 0.38
C LYS A 25 -1.67 -13.37 1.83
N ASP A 26 -1.61 -12.06 2.03
CA ASP A 26 -1.33 -11.41 3.30
C ASP A 26 -2.57 -10.65 3.78
N PRO A 27 -3.27 -11.15 4.83
CA PRO A 27 -4.47 -10.49 5.36
C PRO A 27 -4.16 -9.21 6.14
N ASN A 28 -2.89 -8.98 6.51
CA ASN A 28 -2.42 -7.77 7.17
C ASN A 28 -2.06 -6.67 6.17
N PHE A 29 -2.01 -6.98 4.86
CA PHE A 29 -1.76 -5.99 3.84
C PHE A 29 -2.87 -4.92 3.81
N PRO A 30 -2.53 -3.63 3.65
CA PRO A 30 -3.50 -2.53 3.70
C PRO A 30 -4.63 -2.66 2.69
N LYS A 31 -5.85 -2.53 3.18
CA LYS A 31 -7.05 -2.70 2.36
C LYS A 31 -7.21 -1.55 1.37
N PRO A 32 -7.49 -1.86 0.09
CA PRO A 32 -7.80 -0.84 -0.90
C PRO A 32 -9.12 -0.13 -0.58
N ILE A 33 -9.11 1.19 -0.67
CA ILE A 33 -10.30 2.05 -0.66
C ILE A 33 -10.78 2.22 -2.10
N LYS A 34 -11.90 1.60 -2.42
CA LYS A 34 -12.53 1.70 -3.75
C LYS A 34 -13.52 2.85 -3.76
N PHE A 35 -13.34 3.80 -4.68
CA PHE A 35 -14.34 4.84 -4.95
C PHE A 35 -15.14 4.48 -6.20
N GLY A 36 -16.45 4.30 -5.99
CA GLY A 36 -17.43 3.99 -7.03
C GLY A 36 -17.72 2.50 -7.18
N ASP A 37 -18.96 2.22 -7.60
CA ASP A 37 -19.50 0.87 -7.70
C ASP A 37 -18.97 0.10 -8.94
N GLN A 38 -18.47 0.83 -9.94
CA GLN A 38 -17.98 0.25 -11.20
C GLN A 38 -16.86 -0.76 -10.99
N LYS A 39 -16.80 -1.81 -11.83
CA LYS A 39 -15.72 -2.82 -11.82
C LYS A 39 -14.32 -2.22 -12.02
N GLN A 40 -14.22 -1.08 -12.70
CA GLN A 40 -12.98 -0.31 -12.92
C GLN A 40 -12.84 0.90 -11.98
N GLY A 41 -13.58 0.91 -10.85
CA GLY A 41 -13.54 1.98 -9.86
C GLY A 41 -12.11 2.27 -9.39
N ARG A 42 -11.79 3.55 -9.18
CA ARG A 42 -10.44 3.96 -8.76
C ARG A 42 -10.16 3.41 -7.36
N VAL A 43 -9.03 2.74 -7.22
CA VAL A 43 -8.57 2.15 -5.97
C VAL A 43 -7.43 2.99 -5.40
N PHE A 44 -7.54 3.30 -4.12
CA PHE A 44 -6.54 4.04 -3.35
C PHE A 44 -6.13 3.26 -2.12
N TYR A 45 -4.98 3.59 -1.56
CA TYR A 45 -4.46 3.03 -0.31
C TYR A 45 -4.16 4.18 0.64
N ARG A 46 -4.37 3.98 1.94
CA ARG A 46 -3.85 4.95 2.91
C ARG A 46 -2.35 4.80 3.01
N GLU A 47 -1.65 5.91 2.88
CA GLU A 47 -0.21 5.97 3.07
C GLU A 47 0.24 5.50 4.44
N SER A 48 -0.44 5.93 5.52
CA SER A 48 -0.09 5.55 6.89
C SER A 48 -0.14 4.03 7.09
N GLU A 49 -1.16 3.36 6.55
CA GLU A 49 -1.31 1.90 6.63
C GLU A 49 -0.20 1.18 5.83
N ILE A 50 0.19 1.72 4.68
CA ILE A 50 1.29 1.17 3.87
C ILE A 50 2.62 1.29 4.60
N LYS A 51 2.90 2.46 5.21
CA LYS A 51 4.10 2.67 6.01
C LYS A 51 4.11 1.75 7.23
N ASP A 52 3.00 1.67 7.97
CA ASP A 52 2.85 0.80 9.14
C ASP A 52 3.07 -0.68 8.79
N TRP A 53 2.49 -1.14 7.68
CA TRP A 53 2.73 -2.50 7.19
C TRP A 53 4.20 -2.75 6.83
N VAL A 54 4.87 -1.81 6.17
CA VAL A 54 6.31 -1.93 5.86
C VAL A 54 7.15 -2.03 7.14
N LEU A 55 6.85 -1.21 8.14
CA LEU A 55 7.50 -1.24 9.45
C LEU A 55 7.25 -2.58 10.17
N SER A 56 6.04 -3.14 10.04
CA SER A 56 5.71 -4.43 10.64
C SER A 56 6.48 -5.60 10.04
N LEU A 57 6.86 -5.52 8.75
CA LEU A 57 7.67 -6.55 8.08
C LEU A 57 9.13 -6.49 8.50
N ASN A 58 9.65 -5.28 8.67
CA ASN A 58 11.05 -5.01 8.98
C ASN A 58 11.13 -4.02 10.16
N PRO A 59 11.04 -4.50 11.41
CA PRO A 59 11.06 -3.63 12.59
C PRO A 59 12.37 -2.82 12.73
N SER A 60 13.43 -3.22 12.01
CA SER A 60 14.72 -2.52 11.98
C SER A 60 14.76 -1.28 11.08
N ASP A 61 13.75 -1.03 10.23
CA ASP A 61 13.71 0.12 9.27
C ASP A 61 12.87 1.29 9.81
N SER A 62 12.81 1.45 11.13
CA SER A 62 11.96 2.46 11.80
C SER A 62 12.42 3.92 11.63
N GLU A 63 13.43 4.20 10.80
CA GLU A 63 13.98 5.54 10.53
C GLU A 63 13.73 6.01 9.09
N LEU A 64 12.47 6.12 8.67
CA LEU A 64 12.11 7.01 7.57
C LEU A 64 11.19 8.10 8.09
N GLU A 65 11.86 9.08 8.69
CA GLU A 65 11.29 10.33 9.16
C GLU A 65 10.48 11.03 8.07
N ASP A 66 9.41 11.63 8.57
CA ASP A 66 8.55 12.63 7.96
C ASP A 66 9.40 13.84 7.50
N GLY A 67 9.91 13.76 6.27
CA GLY A 67 10.70 14.82 5.67
C GLY A 67 9.85 15.86 4.93
N LYS A 68 9.17 16.72 5.72
CA LYS A 68 8.72 18.10 5.40
C LYS A 68 7.62 18.34 4.35
#